data_AF-A0A1L4D3M3-F1
#
_entry.id   AF-A0A1L4D3M3-F1
#
_cell.length_a   1.000
_cell.length_b   1.000
_cell.length_c   1.000
_cell.angle_alpha   90.00
_cell.angle_beta   90.00
_cell.angle_gamma   90.00
#
_symmetry.space_group_name_H-M   'P 1'
#
loop_
_entity.id
_entity.type
_entity.pdbx_description
1 polymer ?
#
loop_
_entity_poly.entity_id
_entity_poly.type
_entity_poly.pdbx_seq_one_letter_code
_entity_poly.pdbx_strand_id
1 'polypeptide(L)'
;MNKKSLALVILIFGIIFVIIYEFNKHNDFPESNELSQIKSKESGINKNLIINNKETKIDNNDKKYEDNIKDMIDLYNKKNPNIINSKHRYNETEFKNYLKYNSHDRVPAVGNWSFSYGVIAVDKKNNKASQSDILWEDNNFYYYDTHSINDAGSYKNYNPDYSLVAIDPHTATVGVVNGYMIIQLNHQLQDVKHFESQYHIKFFSSYPEKNIIVVRANAKSNILQSVNDLKSNPNIKSVNLEVINYFPKAE
;
A
#
# COMPACT_ATOMS: atom_id res chain seq x y z
N MET A 1 3.44 -1.39 53.48
CA MET A 1 2.32 -0.86 52.69
C MET A 1 1.16 -0.57 53.64
N ASN A 2 0.63 0.66 53.68
CA ASN A 2 -0.49 1.01 54.56
C ASN A 2 -1.75 0.21 54.14
N LYS A 3 -2.61 -0.20 55.08
CA LYS A 3 -3.84 -0.98 54.81
C LYS A 3 -4.71 -0.34 53.72
N LYS A 4 -4.75 1.00 53.65
CA LYS A 4 -5.45 1.75 52.59
C LYS A 4 -4.82 1.58 51.19
N SER A 5 -3.49 1.49 51.14
CA SER A 5 -2.74 1.25 49.89
C SER A 5 -2.85 -0.20 49.44
N LEU A 6 -2.92 -1.16 50.36
CA LEU A 6 -3.22 -2.57 50.04
C LEU A 6 -4.64 -2.74 49.47
N ALA A 7 -5.64 -2.08 50.05
CA ALA A 7 -7.01 -2.11 49.57
C ALA A 7 -7.15 -1.54 48.15
N LEU A 8 -6.42 -0.45 47.85
CA LEU A 8 -6.41 0.16 46.53
C LEU A 8 -5.82 -0.77 45.46
N VAL A 9 -4.71 -1.44 45.79
CA VAL A 9 -4.06 -2.39 44.88
C VAL A 9 -4.98 -3.58 44.57
N ILE A 10 -5.64 -4.14 45.58
CA ILE A 10 -6.60 -5.24 45.39
C ILE A 10 -7.77 -4.81 44.49
N LEU A 11 -8.27 -3.58 44.66
CA LEU A 11 -9.37 -3.05 43.86
C LEU A 11 -8.96 -2.84 42.39
N ILE A 12 -7.75 -2.35 42.13
CA ILE A 12 -7.21 -2.21 40.77
C ILE A 12 -7.05 -3.57 40.10
N PHE A 13 -6.50 -4.57 40.80
CA PHE A 13 -6.38 -5.93 40.26
C PHE A 13 -7.75 -6.56 39.98
N GLY A 14 -8.76 -6.31 40.82
CA GLY A 14 -10.13 -6.76 40.57
C GLY A 14 -10.73 -6.19 39.29
N ILE A 15 -10.53 -4.90 39.03
CA ILE A 15 -11.02 -4.25 37.79
C ILE A 15 -10.31 -4.82 36.56
N ILE A 16 -8.99 -5.00 36.62
CA ILE A 16 -8.21 -5.60 35.52
C ILE A 16 -8.70 -7.03 35.23
N PHE A 17 -8.99 -7.81 36.27
CA PHE A 17 -9.46 -9.19 36.12
C PHE A 17 -10.84 -9.26 35.44
N VAL A 18 -11.76 -8.35 35.79
CA VAL A 18 -13.09 -8.27 35.15
C VAL A 18 -12.97 -7.89 33.67
N ILE A 19 -12.08 -6.96 33.32
CA ILE A 19 -11.85 -6.56 31.92
C ILE A 19 -11.29 -7.72 31.09
N ILE A 20 -10.31 -8.47 31.62
CA ILE A 20 -9.74 -9.64 30.94
C ILE A 20 -10.79 -10.75 30.78
N TYR A 21 -11.63 -10.96 31.80
CA TYR A 21 -12.69 -11.96 31.75
C TYR A 21 -13.76 -11.64 30.68
N GLU A 22 -14.21 -10.39 30.59
CA GLU A 22 -15.13 -9.92 29.54
C GLU A 22 -14.52 -10.03 28.13
N PHE A 23 -13.22 -9.72 27.98
CA PHE A 23 -12.53 -9.89 26.69
C PHE A 23 -12.42 -11.35 26.25
N ASN A 24 -12.18 -12.28 27.18
CA ASN A 24 -12.11 -13.71 26.87
C ASN A 24 -13.48 -14.34 26.63
N LYS A 25 -14.55 -13.80 27.21
CA LYS A 25 -15.93 -14.27 27.00
C LYS A 25 -16.47 -13.92 25.60
N HIS A 26 -15.86 -12.96 24.91
CA HIS A 26 -16.22 -12.57 23.54
C HIS A 26 -15.38 -13.23 22.43
N ASN A 27 -14.50 -14.18 22.78
CA ASN A 27 -13.69 -14.95 21.82
C ASN A 27 -14.20 -16.38 21.59
N ASP A 28 -15.53 -16.58 21.61
CA ASP A 28 -16.12 -17.77 20.99
C ASP A 28 -16.12 -17.58 19.47
N PHE A 29 -15.00 -17.96 18.85
CA PHE A 29 -14.94 -18.21 17.41
C PHE A 29 -15.89 -19.38 17.10
N PRO A 30 -16.84 -19.23 16.16
CA PRO A 30 -17.51 -20.40 15.62
C PRO A 30 -16.51 -21.20 14.79
N GLU A 31 -16.17 -22.37 15.29
CA GLU A 31 -15.52 -23.46 14.60
C GLU A 31 -16.41 -23.89 13.42
N SER A 32 -16.06 -23.50 12.19
CA SER A 32 -16.66 -24.06 10.98
C SER A 32 -15.75 -25.16 10.43
N ASN A 33 -16.00 -26.39 10.88
CA ASN A 33 -15.67 -27.60 10.13
C ASN A 33 -16.66 -27.78 8.96
N GLU A 34 -16.20 -28.52 7.95
CA GLU A 34 -16.84 -28.89 6.66
C GLU A 34 -16.67 -27.83 5.55
N LEU A 35 -16.03 -28.08 4.40
CA LEU A 35 -15.99 -29.31 3.62
C LEU A 35 -14.70 -29.43 2.79
N SER A 36 -13.90 -30.43 3.10
CA SER A 36 -12.87 -31.00 2.25
C SER A 36 -13.55 -31.84 1.15
N GLN A 37 -13.49 -31.42 -0.12
CA GLN A 37 -13.61 -32.29 -1.30
C GLN A 37 -13.41 -31.52 -2.61
N ILE A 38 -12.17 -31.44 -3.11
CA ILE A 38 -11.92 -31.61 -4.55
C ILE A 38 -10.76 -32.59 -4.69
N LYS A 39 -11.14 -33.83 -5.00
CA LYS A 39 -10.24 -34.91 -5.42
C LYS A 39 -9.46 -34.46 -6.64
N SER A 40 -8.14 -34.54 -6.52
CA SER A 40 -7.23 -34.79 -7.63
C SER A 40 -7.72 -35.99 -8.45
N LYS A 41 -7.96 -35.78 -9.74
CA LYS A 41 -7.91 -36.85 -10.74
C LYS A 41 -6.77 -36.51 -11.70
N GLU A 42 -5.73 -37.33 -11.61
CA GLU A 42 -4.62 -37.39 -12.56
C GLU A 42 -5.13 -37.70 -13.97
N SER A 43 -4.47 -37.13 -14.96
CA SER A 43 -4.04 -37.88 -16.13
C SER A 43 -2.75 -37.27 -16.63
N GLY A 44 -1.65 -37.98 -16.41
CA GLY A 44 -0.33 -37.58 -16.85
C GLY A 44 -0.13 -37.80 -18.35
N ILE A 45 0.64 -36.90 -18.98
CA ILE A 45 1.56 -37.26 -20.06
C ILE A 45 2.91 -36.57 -19.78
N ASN A 46 3.95 -37.36 -20.03
CA ASN A 46 5.36 -37.21 -19.73
C ASN A 46 6.06 -35.97 -20.31
N LYS A 47 7.00 -35.48 -19.48
CA LYS A 47 8.43 -35.17 -19.73
C LYS A 47 8.91 -34.75 -21.13
N ASN A 48 9.74 -33.70 -21.03
CA ASN A 48 10.79 -33.18 -21.93
C ASN A 48 10.34 -32.30 -23.09
N LEU A 49 10.56 -30.98 -22.94
CA LEU A 49 11.43 -30.28 -23.89
C LEU A 49 12.19 -29.14 -23.19
N ILE A 50 13.50 -29.18 -23.35
CA ILE A 50 14.48 -28.18 -22.93
C ILE A 50 14.55 -27.09 -24.01
N ILE A 51 14.55 -25.82 -23.56
CA ILE A 51 15.10 -24.59 -24.17
C ILE A 51 14.55 -24.12 -25.55
N ASN A 52 13.85 -22.98 -25.58
CA ASN A 52 14.30 -21.74 -26.25
C ASN A 52 13.25 -20.62 -26.22
N ASN A 53 13.73 -19.37 -26.05
CA ASN A 53 12.99 -18.11 -26.15
C ASN A 53 11.99 -18.06 -27.32
N LYS A 54 10.74 -17.67 -27.02
CA LYS A 54 9.87 -16.81 -27.86
C LYS A 54 8.58 -16.44 -27.12
N GLU A 55 8.40 -15.12 -26.96
CA GLU A 55 7.16 -14.35 -26.80
C GLU A 55 5.96 -15.06 -26.15
N THR A 56 5.74 -14.78 -24.86
CA THR A 56 4.51 -15.18 -24.16
C THR A 56 3.34 -14.33 -24.66
N LYS A 57 2.44 -14.97 -25.41
CA LYS A 57 1.08 -14.48 -25.70
C LYS A 57 0.34 -14.21 -24.40
N ILE A 58 -0.22 -13.01 -24.28
CA ILE A 58 -1.16 -12.61 -23.22
C ILE A 58 -2.39 -13.52 -23.31
N ASP A 59 -2.72 -14.15 -22.19
CA ASP A 59 -3.81 -15.10 -22.04
C ASP A 59 -5.17 -14.39 -22.17
N ASN A 60 -6.09 -14.93 -22.96
CA ASN A 60 -7.36 -14.29 -23.33
C ASN A 60 -8.40 -14.27 -22.19
N ASN A 61 -8.06 -14.81 -21.02
CA ASN A 61 -8.98 -14.88 -19.87
C ASN A 61 -9.04 -13.58 -19.05
N ASP A 62 -7.94 -12.80 -19.00
CA ASP A 62 -7.89 -11.56 -18.20
C ASP A 62 -8.73 -10.44 -18.83
N LYS A 63 -8.70 -10.32 -20.17
CA LYS A 63 -9.53 -9.35 -20.92
C LYS A 63 -11.03 -9.56 -20.72
N LYS A 64 -11.46 -10.82 -20.60
CA LYS A 64 -12.87 -11.18 -20.43
C LYS A 64 -13.40 -10.77 -19.05
N TYR A 65 -12.54 -10.65 -18.04
CA TYR A 65 -12.94 -10.21 -16.70
C TYR A 65 -13.08 -8.68 -16.64
N GLU A 66 -12.16 -7.94 -17.28
CA GLU A 66 -12.22 -6.48 -17.40
C GLU A 66 -13.43 -5.99 -18.22
N ASP A 67 -13.71 -6.64 -19.35
CA ASP A 67 -14.86 -6.29 -20.21
C ASP A 67 -16.20 -6.46 -19.45
N ASN A 68 -16.32 -7.50 -18.61
CA ASN A 68 -17.54 -7.75 -17.83
C ASN A 68 -17.76 -6.70 -16.71
N ILE A 69 -16.70 -6.16 -16.12
CA ILE A 69 -16.81 -5.10 -15.11
C ILE A 69 -17.17 -3.77 -15.77
N LYS A 70 -16.57 -3.47 -16.92
CA LYS A 70 -16.85 -2.26 -17.70
C LYS A 70 -18.30 -2.22 -18.17
N ASP A 71 -18.80 -3.34 -18.70
CA ASP A 71 -20.20 -3.46 -19.12
C ASP A 71 -21.18 -3.31 -17.95
N MET A 72 -20.84 -3.80 -16.76
CA MET A 72 -21.67 -3.62 -15.55
C MET A 72 -21.73 -2.16 -15.09
N ILE A 73 -20.59 -1.46 -15.12
CA ILE A 73 -20.50 -0.05 -14.74
C ILE A 73 -21.28 0.82 -15.75
N ASP A 74 -21.15 0.53 -17.05
CA ASP A 74 -21.87 1.24 -18.11
C ASP A 74 -23.39 1.00 -18.04
N LEU A 75 -23.82 -0.22 -17.70
CA LEU A 75 -25.23 -0.54 -17.46
C LEU A 75 -25.82 0.16 -16.23
N TYR A 76 -25.03 0.31 -15.16
CA TYR A 76 -25.45 1.04 -13.95
C TYR A 76 -25.59 2.54 -14.23
N ASN A 77 -24.63 3.13 -14.96
CA ASN A 77 -24.63 4.54 -15.33
C ASN A 77 -25.78 4.88 -16.30
N LYS A 78 -26.11 3.97 -17.23
CA LYS A 78 -27.23 4.13 -18.18
C LYS A 78 -28.60 4.08 -17.49
N LYS A 79 -28.73 3.37 -16.36
CA LYS A 79 -29.97 3.28 -15.58
C LYS A 79 -30.18 4.46 -14.63
N ASN A 80 -29.13 5.21 -14.28
CA ASN A 80 -29.19 6.32 -13.33
C ASN A 80 -28.63 7.63 -13.92
N PRO A 81 -29.24 8.19 -14.98
CA PRO A 81 -28.70 9.35 -15.70
C PRO A 81 -28.60 10.62 -14.85
N ASN A 82 -29.29 10.70 -13.71
CA ASN A 82 -29.26 11.84 -12.79
C ASN A 82 -28.07 11.86 -11.82
N ILE A 83 -27.15 10.88 -11.90
CA ILE A 83 -25.89 10.84 -11.13
C ILE A 83 -24.74 11.54 -11.91
N ILE A 84 -24.93 11.85 -13.19
CA ILE A 84 -23.91 12.43 -14.07
C ILE A 84 -23.88 13.96 -13.90
N ASN A 85 -23.41 14.39 -12.73
CA ASN A 85 -22.87 15.73 -12.51
C ASN A 85 -21.77 15.70 -11.43
N SER A 86 -21.23 14.53 -11.07
CA SER A 86 -20.02 14.47 -10.25
C SER A 86 -18.78 14.60 -11.15
N LYS A 87 -17.92 15.56 -10.80
CA LYS A 87 -16.55 15.71 -11.34
C LYS A 87 -15.68 14.45 -11.12
N HIS A 88 -16.16 13.47 -10.35
CA HIS A 88 -15.44 12.31 -9.81
C HIS A 88 -16.22 11.03 -10.07
N ARG A 89 -15.50 9.93 -10.35
CA ARG A 89 -16.10 8.60 -10.54
C ARG A 89 -16.70 8.02 -9.26
N TYR A 90 -16.12 8.33 -8.10
CA TYR A 90 -16.52 7.78 -6.80
C TYR A 90 -16.76 8.89 -5.76
N ASN A 91 -17.66 8.61 -4.81
CA ASN A 91 -17.63 9.32 -3.52
C ASN A 91 -16.50 8.80 -2.62
N GLU A 92 -16.25 9.44 -1.46
CA GLU A 92 -15.13 9.06 -0.58
C GLU A 92 -15.20 7.60 -0.09
N THR A 93 -16.41 7.11 0.26
CA THR A 93 -16.57 5.75 0.78
C THR A 93 -16.33 4.71 -0.31
N GLU A 94 -16.91 4.94 -1.50
CA GLU A 94 -16.69 4.11 -2.69
C GLU A 94 -15.22 4.09 -3.09
N PHE A 95 -14.56 5.25 -3.09
CA PHE A 95 -13.15 5.37 -3.43
C PHE A 95 -12.27 4.58 -2.44
N LYS A 96 -12.51 4.72 -1.13
CA LYS A 96 -11.77 3.95 -0.12
C LYS A 96 -11.98 2.44 -0.28
N ASN A 97 -13.20 2.00 -0.57
CA ASN A 97 -13.47 0.59 -0.83
C ASN A 97 -12.77 0.10 -2.11
N TYR A 98 -12.76 0.92 -3.16
CA TYR A 98 -12.00 0.66 -4.39
C TYR A 98 -10.49 0.52 -4.10
N LEU A 99 -9.90 1.41 -3.29
CA LEU A 99 -8.51 1.30 -2.88
C LEU A 99 -8.25 0.02 -2.09
N LYS A 100 -9.08 -0.31 -1.09
CA LYS A 100 -8.94 -1.54 -0.29
C LYS A 100 -8.96 -2.78 -1.17
N TYR A 101 -9.89 -2.86 -2.12
CA TYR A 101 -10.00 -3.98 -3.04
C TYR A 101 -8.76 -4.14 -3.92
N ASN A 102 -8.15 -3.03 -4.35
CA ASN A 102 -6.94 -3.03 -5.18
C ASN A 102 -5.63 -3.08 -4.36
N SER A 103 -5.70 -3.31 -3.04
CA SER A 103 -4.53 -3.28 -2.16
C SER A 103 -4.05 -4.67 -1.79
N HIS A 104 -2.84 -5.02 -2.23
CA HIS A 104 -2.30 -6.38 -2.09
C HIS A 104 -0.97 -6.43 -1.35
N ASP A 105 -0.04 -5.53 -1.69
CA ASP A 105 1.30 -5.54 -1.12
C ASP A 105 1.45 -4.53 0.01
N ARG A 106 2.06 -4.96 1.12
CA ARG A 106 2.31 -4.11 2.27
C ARG A 106 3.36 -3.04 1.95
N VAL A 107 3.10 -1.84 2.42
CA VAL A 107 4.09 -0.77 2.45
C VAL A 107 5.10 -1.07 3.56
N PRO A 108 6.41 -1.08 3.27
CA PRO A 108 7.45 -1.25 4.29
C PRO A 108 7.56 -0.02 5.21
N ALA A 109 6.64 0.11 6.16
CA ALA A 109 6.56 1.22 7.10
C ALA A 109 6.06 0.72 8.48
N VAL A 110 5.83 1.66 9.39
CA VAL A 110 5.14 1.40 10.66
C VAL A 110 3.64 1.24 10.38
N GLY A 111 3.06 0.09 10.72
CA GLY A 111 1.62 -0.17 10.64
C GLY A 111 1.21 -1.17 9.55
N ASN A 112 -0.08 -1.13 9.18
CA ASN A 112 -0.72 -2.12 8.31
C ASN A 112 -1.00 -1.59 6.89
N TRP A 113 -0.24 -0.59 6.46
CA TRP A 113 -0.43 0.05 5.15
C TRP A 113 -0.18 -0.91 3.99
N SER A 114 -1.00 -0.79 2.95
CA SER A 114 -0.84 -1.53 1.69
C SER A 114 -0.91 -0.58 0.49
N PHE A 115 -0.11 -0.86 -0.54
CA PHE A 115 -0.16 -0.16 -1.81
C PHE A 115 -1.44 -0.49 -2.55
N SER A 116 -2.15 0.55 -3.00
CA SER A 116 -3.32 0.43 -3.86
C SER A 116 -2.91 0.54 -5.32
N TYR A 117 -3.08 -0.54 -6.07
CA TYR A 117 -2.69 -0.60 -7.48
C TYR A 117 -3.65 0.15 -8.39
N GLY A 118 -3.15 0.60 -9.54
CA GLY A 118 -3.97 1.26 -10.56
C GLY A 118 -4.37 2.70 -10.20
N VAL A 119 -3.79 3.27 -9.13
CA VAL A 119 -4.11 4.62 -8.67
C VAL A 119 -2.85 5.42 -8.36
N ILE A 120 -2.82 6.65 -8.83
CA ILE A 120 -1.80 7.65 -8.45
C ILE A 120 -2.46 8.85 -7.80
N ALA A 121 -1.73 9.52 -6.92
CA ALA A 121 -2.11 10.82 -6.37
C ALA A 121 -1.23 11.92 -6.97
N VAL A 122 -1.89 12.96 -7.48
CA VAL A 122 -1.25 14.13 -8.12
C VAL A 122 -1.62 15.37 -7.32
N ASP A 123 -0.61 16.12 -6.89
CA ASP A 123 -0.81 17.38 -6.16
C ASP A 123 -1.62 18.36 -7.01
N LYS A 124 -2.70 18.90 -6.44
CA LYS A 124 -3.58 19.87 -7.09
C LYS A 124 -2.84 21.10 -7.61
N LYS A 125 -1.77 21.53 -6.93
CA LYS A 125 -0.94 22.69 -7.31
C LYS A 125 -0.17 22.47 -8.60
N ASN A 126 0.13 21.21 -8.93
CA ASN A 126 0.93 20.85 -10.10
C ASN A 126 0.06 20.40 -11.29
N ASN A 127 -1.27 20.48 -11.18
CA ASN A 127 -2.14 19.77 -12.10
C ASN A 127 -2.33 20.48 -13.45
N LYS A 128 -2.00 19.75 -14.53
CA LYS A 128 -2.36 20.06 -15.94
C LYS A 128 -3.20 18.94 -16.59
N ALA A 129 -3.57 17.89 -15.85
CA ALA A 129 -4.17 16.68 -16.38
C ALA A 129 -5.68 16.81 -16.65
N SER A 130 -6.15 16.05 -17.64
CA SER A 130 -7.56 15.97 -18.06
C SER A 130 -8.46 15.51 -16.91
N GLN A 131 -9.64 16.13 -16.77
CA GLN A 131 -10.62 15.82 -15.71
C GLN A 131 -11.28 14.44 -15.87
N SER A 132 -11.19 13.80 -17.04
CA SER A 132 -11.93 12.58 -17.38
C SER A 132 -11.52 11.34 -16.57
N ASP A 133 -10.33 11.35 -15.97
CA ASP A 133 -9.73 10.16 -15.34
C ASP A 133 -9.67 10.27 -13.80
N ILE A 134 -10.30 11.30 -13.23
CA ILE A 134 -10.32 11.54 -11.77
C ILE A 134 -11.29 10.55 -11.11
N LEU A 135 -10.73 9.69 -10.27
CA LEU A 135 -11.49 8.77 -9.43
C LEU A 135 -12.15 9.49 -8.26
N TRP A 136 -11.37 10.34 -7.58
CA TRP A 136 -11.78 11.11 -6.41
C TRP A 136 -10.78 12.26 -6.16
N GLU A 137 -11.10 13.21 -5.28
CA GLU A 137 -10.19 14.26 -4.82
C GLU A 137 -10.33 14.49 -3.31
N ASP A 138 -9.22 14.81 -2.64
CA ASP A 138 -9.23 15.35 -1.28
C ASP A 138 -8.85 16.84 -1.30
N ASN A 139 -8.42 17.43 -0.18
CA ASN A 139 -8.03 18.85 -0.16
C ASN A 139 -6.74 19.15 -0.95
N ASN A 140 -5.86 18.17 -1.17
CA ASN A 140 -4.49 18.37 -1.66
C ASN A 140 -4.19 17.61 -2.96
N PHE A 141 -4.89 16.51 -3.21
CA PHE A 141 -4.63 15.60 -4.32
C PHE A 141 -5.86 15.36 -5.18
N TYR A 142 -5.60 15.16 -6.45
CA TYR A 142 -6.46 14.42 -7.36
C TYR A 142 -5.97 12.97 -7.42
N TYR A 143 -6.88 12.02 -7.30
CA TYR A 143 -6.59 10.60 -7.44
C TYR A 143 -7.02 10.14 -8.82
N TYR A 144 -6.07 9.64 -9.59
CA TYR A 144 -6.26 9.26 -10.99
C TYR A 144 -6.19 7.76 -11.18
N ASP A 145 -7.00 7.30 -12.11
CA ASP A 145 -6.91 5.97 -12.65
C ASP A 145 -5.69 5.84 -13.60
N THR A 146 -4.86 4.81 -13.44
CA THR A 146 -3.62 4.67 -14.22
C THR A 146 -3.71 3.72 -15.42
N HIS A 147 -4.89 3.15 -15.72
CA HIS A 147 -5.07 2.23 -16.86
C HIS A 147 -4.64 2.81 -18.22
N SER A 148 -4.56 4.15 -18.36
CA SER A 148 -4.08 4.84 -19.57
C SER A 148 -2.59 5.19 -19.57
N ILE A 149 -1.90 5.07 -18.43
CA ILE A 149 -0.51 5.47 -18.24
C ILE A 149 0.31 4.24 -17.83
N ASN A 150 0.84 3.52 -18.81
CA ASN A 150 1.71 2.33 -18.68
C ASN A 150 2.50 2.26 -17.36
N ASP A 151 2.11 1.35 -16.46
CA ASP A 151 2.72 1.06 -15.15
C ASP A 151 2.92 2.26 -14.20
N ALA A 152 2.36 3.43 -14.50
CA ALA A 152 2.32 4.53 -13.54
C ALA A 152 1.49 4.08 -12.33
N GLY A 153 1.99 4.33 -11.13
CA GLY A 153 1.31 3.91 -9.90
C GLY A 153 1.71 2.52 -9.38
N SER A 154 2.71 1.87 -9.97
CA SER A 154 3.28 0.64 -9.42
C SER A 154 4.56 0.92 -8.65
N TYR A 155 4.71 0.31 -7.46
CA TYR A 155 5.98 0.34 -6.74
C TYR A 155 7.11 -0.39 -7.49
N LYS A 156 6.79 -1.24 -8.48
CA LYS A 156 7.76 -2.01 -9.28
C LYS A 156 8.47 -1.15 -10.34
N ASN A 157 7.81 -0.09 -10.80
CA ASN A 157 8.31 0.84 -11.81
C ASN A 157 8.08 2.28 -11.31
N TYR A 158 8.76 2.62 -10.21
CA TYR A 158 8.50 3.86 -9.51
C TYR A 158 8.72 5.09 -10.40
N ASN A 159 7.77 6.03 -10.38
CA ASN A 159 7.90 7.31 -11.06
C ASN A 159 7.85 8.45 -10.04
N PRO A 160 8.90 9.29 -9.93
CA PRO A 160 8.94 10.39 -8.98
C PRO A 160 8.02 11.58 -9.30
N ASP A 161 7.41 11.62 -10.47
CA ASP A 161 6.49 12.69 -10.88
C ASP A 161 5.08 12.51 -10.30
N TYR A 162 4.77 11.31 -9.81
CA TYR A 162 3.47 10.97 -9.21
C TYR A 162 3.66 10.30 -7.85
N SER A 163 2.68 10.46 -6.98
CA SER A 163 2.68 9.78 -5.68
C SER A 163 1.98 8.43 -5.82
N LEU A 164 2.57 7.37 -5.28
CA LEU A 164 1.87 6.09 -5.15
C LEU A 164 0.80 6.21 -4.06
N VAL A 165 -0.31 5.51 -4.22
CA VAL A 165 -1.39 5.52 -3.22
C VAL A 165 -1.26 4.31 -2.30
N ALA A 166 -1.46 4.55 -1.01
CA ALA A 166 -1.53 3.52 0.01
C ALA A 166 -2.79 3.70 0.87
N ILE A 167 -3.26 2.61 1.44
CA ILE A 167 -4.39 2.60 2.37
C ILE A 167 -4.07 1.75 3.59
N ASP A 168 -4.47 2.22 4.77
CA ASP A 168 -4.58 1.38 5.95
C ASP A 168 -5.95 0.66 5.89
N PRO A 169 -5.99 -0.67 5.69
CA PRO A 169 -7.23 -1.40 5.50
C PRO A 169 -8.14 -1.37 6.74
N HIS A 170 -7.58 -1.17 7.94
CA HIS A 170 -8.34 -1.16 9.18
C HIS A 170 -9.05 0.18 9.39
N THR A 171 -8.33 1.28 9.18
CA THR A 171 -8.87 2.64 9.41
C THR A 171 -9.48 3.27 8.16
N ALA A 172 -9.25 2.68 6.98
CA ALA A 172 -9.55 3.28 5.67
C ALA A 172 -8.87 4.64 5.45
N THR A 173 -7.76 4.90 6.16
CA THR A 173 -6.98 6.13 5.97
C THR A 173 -6.21 6.01 4.66
N VAL A 174 -6.33 7.02 3.81
CA VAL A 174 -5.58 7.11 2.56
C VAL A 174 -4.29 7.87 2.82
N GLY A 175 -3.19 7.35 2.27
CA GLY A 175 -1.88 7.96 2.34
C GLY A 175 -1.23 7.92 0.97
N VAL A 176 -0.16 8.70 0.82
CA VAL A 176 0.64 8.71 -0.40
C VAL A 176 2.10 8.43 -0.09
N VAL A 177 2.80 7.87 -1.07
CA VAL A 177 4.21 7.50 -0.96
C VAL A 177 4.97 8.15 -2.10
N ASN A 178 5.91 9.06 -1.78
CA ASN A 178 6.75 9.73 -2.78
C ASN A 178 8.16 9.12 -2.88
N GLY A 179 8.29 7.86 -2.45
CA GLY A 179 9.52 7.07 -2.59
C GLY A 179 10.65 7.49 -1.64
N TYR A 180 10.41 8.37 -0.65
CA TYR A 180 11.40 8.68 0.36
C TYR A 180 11.53 7.58 1.41
N MET A 181 12.76 7.25 1.75
CA MET A 181 13.12 6.28 2.78
C MET A 181 13.94 6.97 3.85
N ILE A 182 13.53 6.77 5.10
CA ILE A 182 14.24 7.22 6.29
C ILE A 182 15.06 6.05 6.80
N ILE A 183 16.38 6.20 6.76
CA ILE A 183 17.33 5.14 7.09
C ILE A 183 18.09 5.55 8.35
N GLN A 184 18.03 4.69 9.36
CA GLN A 184 18.86 4.79 10.56
C GLN A 184 20.08 3.88 10.37
N LEU A 185 21.27 4.43 10.53
CA LEU A 185 22.53 3.72 10.37
C LEU A 185 23.12 3.33 11.73
N ASN A 186 23.90 2.25 11.76
CA ASN A 186 24.77 1.88 12.87
C ASN A 186 26.02 2.80 12.90
N HIS A 187 26.57 3.09 11.72
CA HIS A 187 27.72 3.98 11.53
C HIS A 187 27.51 4.91 10.33
N GLN A 188 28.19 6.06 10.33
CA GLN A 188 28.12 7.01 9.22
C GLN A 188 28.56 6.38 7.89
N LEU A 189 27.91 6.79 6.79
CA LEU A 189 28.29 6.37 5.45
C LEU A 189 29.62 7.01 5.06
N GLN A 190 30.54 6.19 4.54
CA GLN A 190 31.83 6.66 4.03
C GLN A 190 31.77 7.01 2.54
N ASP A 191 30.99 6.27 1.75
CA ASP A 191 30.81 6.52 0.31
C ASP A 191 29.32 6.58 -0.04
N VAL A 192 28.80 7.80 -0.13
CA VAL A 192 27.40 8.06 -0.46
C VAL A 192 27.09 7.66 -1.90
N LYS A 193 28.01 7.86 -2.86
CA LYS A 193 27.75 7.57 -4.28
C LYS A 193 27.67 6.08 -4.54
N HIS A 194 28.57 5.31 -3.92
CA HIS A 194 28.50 3.85 -4.00
C HIS A 194 27.19 3.34 -3.39
N PHE A 195 26.81 3.87 -2.23
CA PHE A 195 25.56 3.53 -1.56
C PHE A 195 24.32 3.85 -2.42
N GLU A 196 24.27 5.04 -3.04
CA GLU A 196 23.20 5.43 -3.97
C GLU A 196 23.05 4.45 -5.14
N SER A 197 24.18 4.13 -5.79
CA SER A 197 24.22 3.23 -6.94
C SER A 197 23.78 1.81 -6.57
N GLN A 198 24.31 1.29 -5.47
CA GLN A 198 24.05 -0.08 -5.01
C GLN A 198 22.56 -0.33 -4.73
N TYR A 199 21.86 0.64 -4.16
CA TYR A 199 20.47 0.48 -3.71
C TYR A 199 19.43 1.11 -4.65
N HIS A 200 19.86 1.65 -5.80
CA HIS A 200 19.00 2.38 -6.74
C HIS A 200 18.21 3.51 -6.09
N ILE A 201 18.92 4.29 -5.27
CA ILE A 201 18.39 5.44 -4.53
C ILE A 201 19.22 6.68 -4.82
N LYS A 202 18.67 7.83 -4.44
CA LYS A 202 19.32 9.13 -4.45
C LYS A 202 19.33 9.69 -3.03
N PHE A 203 20.47 10.13 -2.56
CA PHE A 203 20.64 10.83 -1.32
C PHE A 203 19.91 12.17 -1.35
N PHE A 204 19.16 12.46 -0.29
CA PHE A 204 18.37 13.68 -0.18
C PHE A 204 18.84 14.56 0.97
N SER A 205 18.99 14.00 2.17
CA SER A 205 19.50 14.74 3.33
C SER A 205 20.12 13.81 4.38
N SER A 206 20.85 14.39 5.34
CA SER A 206 21.46 13.67 6.46
C SER A 206 21.30 14.43 7.76
N TYR A 207 21.16 13.67 8.85
CA TYR A 207 21.12 14.12 10.23
C TYR A 207 22.21 13.35 11.00
N PRO A 208 23.48 13.79 10.90
CA PRO A 208 24.64 13.02 11.36
C PRO A 208 24.63 12.70 12.85
N GLU A 209 24.15 13.63 13.69
CA GLU A 209 24.06 13.43 15.15
C GLU A 209 23.16 12.26 15.54
N LYS A 210 22.18 11.95 14.68
CA LYS A 210 21.25 10.84 14.88
C LYS A 210 21.61 9.64 14.03
N ASN A 211 22.66 9.67 13.22
CA ASN A 211 22.96 8.64 12.20
C ASN A 211 21.74 8.35 11.29
N ILE A 212 20.97 9.39 10.94
CA ILE A 212 19.82 9.24 10.04
C ILE A 212 20.17 9.85 8.69
N ILE A 213 19.82 9.16 7.61
CA ILE A 213 19.81 9.72 6.26
C ILE A 213 18.41 9.60 5.66
N VAL A 214 18.08 10.52 4.79
CA VAL A 214 16.89 10.47 3.95
C VAL A 214 17.34 10.30 2.52
N VAL A 215 16.79 9.29 1.87
CA VAL A 215 17.06 8.96 0.48
C VAL A 215 15.73 8.85 -0.26
N ARG A 216 15.76 8.90 -1.59
CA ARG A 216 14.60 8.71 -2.44
C ARG A 216 14.86 7.61 -3.46
N ALA A 217 13.89 6.77 -3.75
CA ALA A 217 14.00 5.79 -4.82
C ALA A 217 14.23 6.47 -6.18
N ASN A 218 15.06 5.86 -7.03
CA ASN A 218 15.29 6.34 -8.39
C ASN A 218 14.08 6.04 -9.30
N ALA A 219 13.92 6.83 -10.35
CA ALA A 219 12.91 6.54 -11.37
C ALA A 219 13.14 5.15 -11.98
N LYS A 220 12.05 4.44 -12.27
CA LYS A 220 11.99 3.07 -12.79
C LYS A 220 12.56 1.99 -11.87
N SER A 221 12.85 2.31 -10.60
CA SER A 221 13.27 1.31 -9.63
C SER A 221 12.07 0.62 -8.99
N ASN A 222 12.33 -0.54 -8.38
CA ASN A 222 11.38 -1.23 -7.52
C ASN A 222 11.60 -0.81 -6.07
N ILE A 223 10.69 -0.01 -5.51
CA ILE A 223 10.82 0.52 -4.15
C ILE A 223 10.88 -0.61 -3.11
N LEU A 224 10.05 -1.64 -3.25
CA LEU A 224 10.03 -2.76 -2.30
C LEU A 224 11.37 -3.49 -2.29
N GLN A 225 11.95 -3.69 -3.47
CA GLN A 225 13.27 -4.32 -3.60
C GLN A 225 14.35 -3.46 -2.95
N SER A 226 14.40 -2.15 -3.26
CA SER A 226 15.35 -1.22 -2.63
C SER A 226 15.24 -1.25 -1.10
N VAL A 227 14.03 -1.25 -0.54
CA VAL A 227 13.84 -1.34 0.91
C VAL A 227 14.34 -2.67 1.48
N ASN A 228 14.06 -3.79 0.81
CA ASN A 228 14.51 -5.12 1.26
C ASN A 228 16.04 -5.25 1.21
N ASP A 229 16.67 -4.74 0.16
CA ASP A 229 18.13 -4.73 0.01
C ASP A 229 18.79 -3.86 1.09
N LEU A 230 18.21 -2.70 1.38
CA LEU A 230 18.67 -1.82 2.46
C LEU A 230 18.50 -2.50 3.84
N LYS A 231 17.36 -3.15 4.11
CA LYS A 231 17.14 -3.89 5.37
C LYS A 231 18.12 -5.04 5.57
N SER A 232 18.66 -5.58 4.47
CA SER A 232 19.64 -6.67 4.51
C SER A 232 21.08 -6.18 4.75
N ASN A 233 21.33 -4.86 4.72
CA ASN A 233 22.65 -4.30 4.96
C ASN A 233 22.98 -4.26 6.48
N PRO A 234 24.11 -4.84 6.93
CA PRO A 234 24.47 -4.87 8.35
C PRO A 234 24.78 -3.49 8.97
N ASN A 235 25.11 -2.47 8.16
CA ASN A 235 25.27 -1.10 8.64
C ASN A 235 23.95 -0.35 8.81
N ILE A 236 22.82 -0.93 8.40
CA ILE A 236 21.51 -0.31 8.49
C ILE A 236 20.75 -0.90 9.68
N LYS A 237 20.40 -0.02 10.64
CA LYS A 237 19.61 -0.38 11.82
C LYS A 237 18.13 -0.50 11.50
N SER A 238 17.60 0.43 10.71
CA SER A 238 16.20 0.40 10.26
C SER A 238 16.00 1.20 8.99
N VAL A 239 15.00 0.80 8.21
CA VAL A 239 14.53 1.48 7.01
C VAL A 239 13.03 1.59 7.10
N ASN A 240 12.51 2.81 6.98
CA ASN A 240 11.07 3.06 6.86
C ASN A 240 10.82 3.82 5.56
N LEU A 241 9.93 3.27 4.74
CA LEU A 241 9.36 4.02 3.62
C LEU A 241 8.36 5.02 4.17
N GLU A 242 8.40 6.26 3.68
CA GLU A 242 7.42 7.26 4.10
C GLU A 242 6.00 6.87 3.66
N VAL A 243 5.02 7.19 4.50
CA VAL A 243 3.62 7.27 4.11
C VAL A 243 3.11 8.60 4.64
N ILE A 244 2.71 9.49 3.75
CA ILE A 244 2.15 10.79 4.11
C ILE A 244 0.64 10.66 4.10
N ASN A 245 0.04 10.69 5.28
CA ASN A 245 -1.41 10.55 5.49
C ASN A 245 -2.05 11.81 6.10
N TYR A 246 -1.26 12.87 6.27
CA TYR A 246 -1.72 14.17 6.72
C TYR A 246 -0.97 15.26 5.98
N PHE A 247 -1.73 16.18 5.40
CA PHE A 247 -1.22 17.37 4.74
C PHE A 247 -1.82 18.58 5.44
N PRO A 248 -1.01 19.52 5.95
CA PRO A 248 -1.53 20.77 6.47
C PRO A 248 -2.34 21.46 5.36
N LYS A 249 -3.52 21.98 5.71
CA LYS A 249 -4.33 22.75 4.75
C LYS A 249 -3.48 23.90 4.23
N ALA A 250 -3.39 24.04 2.90
CA ALA A 250 -2.83 25.24 2.32
C ALA A 250 -3.74 26.42 2.71
N GLU A 251 -3.22 27.36 3.50
CA GLU A 251 -3.83 28.66 3.75
C GLU A 251 -3.79 29.53 2.48
#